data_AF-A0A535G615-F1
#
_entry.id   AF-A0A535G615-F1
#
_cell.length_a   1.000
_cell.length_b   1.000
_cell.length_c   1.000
_cell.angle_alpha   90.00
_cell.angle_beta   90.00
_cell.angle_gamma   90.00
#
_symmetry.space_group_name_H-M   'P 1'
#
loop_
_entity.id
_entity.type
_entity.pdbx_description
1 polymer ?
#
loop_
_entity_poly.entity_id
_entity_poly.type
_entity_poly.pdbx_seq_one_letter_code
_entity_poly.pdbx_strand_id
1 'polypeptide(L)'
;LAGEPQDLSSIPLDLSRASEFHRRVYEAVRALPAGSTATYGEIAARLGKRGAARAVGQALGRNPLLLAVPCHRVLASEGKAGGFSAPGGVAMKARLLELEGIARGSLFASRDPGALPFDAGEAVRHLRERDGRLAHVIDRVGPFRLRLATMQTPFEALAESIVYQQLSGRAAASILSRVVELFGPRRFPRPADLAAAPEPLLRGAGLSRGKIAALKDLAAKTEAGVVPRLSEFRDLAEEEIVHRLTAVRGVGRWTVEMLLIFRLGRPDVLPASDYGVRKGFARAFRRRQLPAPKALLRHGERWRPFRTVASWYLWRVLELPDL
;
A
#
# COMPACT_ATOMS: atom_id res chain seq x y z
N LEU A 1 -29.83 -7.08 1.77
CA LEU A 1 -29.98 -5.64 1.50
C LEU A 1 -29.18 -5.33 0.23
N ALA A 2 -29.84 -4.97 -0.87
CA ALA A 2 -29.22 -4.76 -2.19
C ALA A 2 -28.34 -3.49 -2.29
N GLY A 3 -28.31 -2.66 -1.24
CA GLY A 3 -27.49 -1.43 -1.21
C GLY A 3 -28.13 -0.23 -1.88
N GLU A 4 -29.42 -0.31 -2.21
CA GLU A 4 -30.17 0.78 -2.84
C GLU A 4 -30.12 2.07 -2.01
N PRO A 5 -29.84 3.23 -2.63
CA PRO A 5 -29.90 4.53 -1.95
C PRO A 5 -31.28 4.76 -1.33
N GLN A 6 -31.29 5.22 -0.08
CA GLN A 6 -32.51 5.63 0.62
C GLN A 6 -32.30 7.04 1.16
N ASP A 7 -33.25 7.92 0.92
CA ASP A 7 -33.22 9.25 1.52
C ASP A 7 -33.78 9.20 2.95
N LEU A 8 -32.91 9.40 3.93
CA LEU A 8 -33.26 9.46 5.35
C LEU A 8 -33.47 10.90 5.84
N SER A 9 -33.36 11.90 4.96
CA SER A 9 -33.40 13.31 5.30
C SER A 9 -34.75 13.74 5.88
N SER A 10 -35.83 13.02 5.61
CA SER A 10 -37.21 13.32 6.06
C SER A 10 -37.60 12.69 7.40
N ILE A 11 -36.79 11.77 7.95
CA ILE A 11 -37.14 11.04 9.19
C ILE A 11 -37.09 11.97 10.41
N PRO A 12 -38.19 12.16 11.17
CA PRO A 12 -38.14 12.97 12.39
C PRO A 12 -37.13 12.40 13.40
N LEU A 13 -36.25 13.25 13.94
CA LEU A 13 -35.24 12.83 14.93
C LEU A 13 -35.57 13.46 16.29
N ASP A 14 -35.69 12.64 17.32
CA ASP A 14 -35.72 13.12 18.70
C ASP A 14 -34.29 13.47 19.14
N LEU A 15 -34.00 14.77 19.20
CA LEU A 15 -32.72 15.30 19.67
C LEU A 15 -32.85 15.98 21.05
N SER A 16 -33.92 15.69 21.81
CA SER A 16 -34.18 16.28 23.13
C SER A 16 -33.00 16.11 24.09
N ARG A 17 -32.30 14.97 24.02
CA ARG A 17 -31.13 14.64 24.84
C ARG A 17 -29.80 15.27 24.38
N ALA A 18 -29.77 15.89 23.20
CA ALA A 18 -28.58 16.58 22.69
C ALA A 18 -28.53 18.03 23.20
N SER A 19 -27.33 18.56 23.44
CA SER A 19 -27.14 19.98 23.75
C SER A 19 -27.54 20.85 22.56
N GLU A 20 -27.89 22.11 22.79
CA GLU A 20 -28.23 23.06 21.71
C GLU A 20 -27.15 23.10 20.61
N PHE A 21 -25.87 23.11 21.01
CA PHE A 21 -24.77 23.08 20.05
C PHE A 21 -24.72 21.77 19.25
N HIS A 22 -24.95 20.61 19.89
CA HIS A 22 -25.00 19.34 19.18
C HIS A 22 -26.18 19.26 18.21
N ARG A 23 -27.37 19.73 18.61
CA ARG A 23 -28.55 19.79 17.74
C ARG A 23 -28.26 20.56 16.47
N ARG A 24 -27.70 21.76 16.61
CA ARG A 24 -27.31 22.61 15.48
C ARG A 24 -26.24 21.94 14.58
N VAL A 25 -25.28 21.22 15.16
CA VAL A 25 -24.30 20.43 14.39
C VAL A 25 -25.01 19.30 13.62
N TYR A 26 -25.92 18.57 14.24
CA TYR A 26 -26.64 17.48 13.61
C TYR A 26 -27.53 17.96 12.46
N GLU A 27 -28.24 19.07 12.64
CA GLU A 27 -29.02 19.72 11.58
C GLU A 27 -28.15 20.15 10.40
N ALA A 28 -27.02 20.83 10.69
CA ALA A 28 -26.09 21.27 9.64
C ALA A 28 -25.48 20.12 8.84
N VAL A 29 -25.25 18.97 9.47
CA VAL A 29 -24.72 17.76 8.82
C VAL A 29 -25.80 17.01 8.06
N ARG A 30 -27.03 16.98 8.57
CA ARG A 30 -28.18 16.36 7.90
C ARG A 30 -28.57 17.08 6.61
N ALA A 31 -28.26 18.37 6.51
CA ALA A 31 -28.42 19.17 5.30
C ALA A 31 -27.38 18.85 4.19
N LEU A 32 -26.38 17.99 4.43
CA LEU A 32 -25.44 17.57 3.38
C LEU A 32 -26.08 16.50 2.48
N PRO A 33 -26.23 16.72 1.16
CA PRO A 33 -26.72 15.69 0.24
C PRO A 33 -25.81 14.46 0.17
N ALA A 34 -26.39 13.31 -0.18
CA ALA A 34 -25.60 12.13 -0.55
C ALA A 34 -24.66 12.46 -1.73
N GLY A 35 -23.43 11.96 -1.67
CA GLY A 35 -22.40 12.24 -2.68
C GLY A 35 -21.69 13.58 -2.51
N SER A 36 -22.02 14.34 -1.46
CA SER A 36 -21.34 15.58 -1.09
C SER A 36 -20.59 15.45 0.25
N THR A 37 -19.57 16.29 0.44
CA THR A 37 -18.80 16.31 1.69
C THR A 37 -18.58 17.75 2.17
N ALA A 38 -18.31 17.89 3.46
CA ALA A 38 -17.89 19.16 4.06
C ALA A 38 -16.82 18.89 5.13
N THR A 39 -15.97 19.85 5.42
CA THR A 39 -14.99 19.74 6.50
C THR A 39 -15.58 20.12 7.87
N TYR A 40 -14.99 19.66 8.97
CA TYR A 40 -15.37 20.13 10.31
C TYR A 40 -15.29 21.67 10.43
N GLY A 41 -14.35 22.30 9.72
CA GLY A 41 -14.21 23.76 9.67
C GLY A 41 -15.34 24.44 8.90
N GLU A 42 -15.77 23.87 7.78
CA GLU A 42 -16.92 24.37 7.00
C GLU A 42 -18.23 24.24 7.77
N ILE A 43 -18.45 23.13 8.47
CA ILE A 43 -19.61 22.99 9.36
C ILE A 43 -19.55 24.03 10.49
N ALA A 44 -18.39 24.22 11.12
CA ALA A 44 -18.22 25.24 12.15
C ALA A 44 -18.49 26.67 11.60
N ALA A 45 -18.07 26.96 10.37
CA ALA A 45 -18.33 28.23 9.70
C ALA A 45 -19.84 28.44 9.41
N ARG A 46 -20.55 27.41 8.94
CA ARG A 46 -22.01 27.45 8.72
C ARG A 46 -22.79 27.73 10.03
N LEU A 47 -22.23 27.34 11.16
CA LEU A 47 -22.80 27.60 12.49
C LEU A 47 -22.45 28.99 13.06
N GLY A 48 -21.71 29.82 12.32
CA GLY A 48 -21.22 31.11 12.78
C GLY A 48 -20.08 31.01 13.81
N LYS A 49 -19.45 29.84 13.95
CA LYS A 49 -18.39 29.56 14.95
C LYS A 49 -17.08 29.16 14.26
N ARG A 50 -16.48 30.07 13.48
CA ARG A 50 -15.15 29.82 12.86
C ARG A 50 -14.13 29.41 13.94
N GLY A 51 -13.29 28.42 13.63
CA GLY A 51 -12.32 27.84 14.58
C GLY A 51 -12.87 26.74 15.49
N ALA A 52 -14.19 26.50 15.52
CA ALA A 52 -14.81 25.48 16.39
C ALA A 52 -14.79 24.05 15.81
N ALA A 53 -13.90 23.73 14.87
CA ALA A 53 -13.84 22.42 14.19
C ALA A 53 -13.70 21.25 15.17
N ARG A 54 -12.92 21.42 16.25
CA ARG A 54 -12.77 20.40 17.31
C ARG A 54 -14.07 20.13 18.05
N ALA A 55 -14.85 21.18 18.34
CA ALA A 55 -16.15 21.06 19.01
C ALA A 55 -17.17 20.36 18.11
N VAL A 56 -17.17 20.66 16.80
CA VAL A 56 -17.98 19.92 15.81
C VAL A 56 -17.59 18.44 15.80
N GLY A 57 -16.30 18.12 15.81
CA GLY A 57 -15.80 16.74 15.91
C GLY A 57 -16.28 16.01 17.17
N GLN A 58 -16.29 16.67 18.32
CA GLN A 58 -16.80 16.10 19.58
C GLN A 58 -18.31 15.86 19.54
N ALA A 59 -19.09 16.78 18.95
CA ALA A 59 -20.52 16.63 18.77
C ALA A 59 -20.85 15.43 17.88
N LEU A 60 -20.16 15.30 16.73
CA LEU A 60 -20.33 14.18 15.81
C LEU A 60 -19.81 12.86 16.39
N GLY A 61 -18.78 12.90 17.23
CA GLY A 61 -18.28 11.73 17.96
C GLY A 61 -19.32 11.13 18.90
N ARG A 62 -20.27 11.94 19.39
CA ARG A 62 -21.38 11.57 20.27
C ARG A 62 -22.71 11.35 19.53
N ASN A 63 -22.71 11.38 18.19
CA ASN A 63 -23.92 11.15 17.39
C ASN A 63 -24.46 9.72 17.59
N PRO A 64 -25.64 9.53 18.21
CA PRO A 64 -26.22 8.20 18.40
C PRO A 64 -27.02 7.74 17.18
N LEU A 65 -27.31 8.64 16.24
CA LEU A 65 -28.21 8.43 15.10
C LEU A 65 -27.38 8.34 13.81
N LEU A 66 -26.48 7.36 13.76
CA LEU A 66 -25.68 7.07 12.58
C LEU A 66 -26.57 6.89 11.34
N LEU A 67 -26.10 7.28 10.16
CA LEU A 67 -26.84 7.33 8.87
C LEU A 67 -27.93 8.41 8.78
N ALA A 68 -28.78 8.57 9.80
CA ALA A 68 -29.79 9.63 9.83
C ALA A 68 -29.18 11.03 10.06
N VAL A 69 -28.12 11.10 10.87
CA VAL A 69 -27.17 12.21 10.89
C VAL A 69 -25.89 11.71 10.20
N PRO A 70 -25.68 12.06 8.91
CA PRO A 70 -24.67 11.44 8.05
C PRO A 70 -23.26 11.97 8.34
N CYS A 71 -22.76 11.72 9.55
CA CYS A 71 -21.45 12.19 10.00
C CYS A 71 -20.27 11.59 9.21
N HIS A 72 -20.51 10.55 8.39
CA HIS A 72 -19.53 10.04 7.43
C HIS A 72 -19.23 11.06 6.32
N ARG A 73 -20.13 11.98 5.98
CA ARG A 73 -19.92 13.06 5.00
C ARG A 73 -19.05 14.21 5.51
N VAL A 74 -18.78 14.26 6.81
CA VAL A 74 -17.94 15.31 7.42
C VAL A 74 -16.49 14.87 7.51
N LEU A 75 -15.60 15.56 6.84
CA LEU A 75 -14.19 15.21 6.70
C LEU A 75 -13.29 16.12 7.54
N ALA A 76 -12.08 15.66 7.82
CA ALA A 76 -10.99 16.53 8.26
C ALA A 76 -10.56 17.48 7.14
N SER A 77 -9.78 18.50 7.48
CA SER A 77 -9.20 19.42 6.49
C SER A 77 -8.44 18.64 5.40
N GLU A 78 -8.44 19.17 4.18
CA GLU A 78 -7.79 18.54 3.01
C GLU A 78 -8.43 17.20 2.57
N GLY A 79 -9.71 16.98 2.87
CA GLY A 79 -10.47 15.80 2.40
C GLY A 79 -10.20 14.50 3.14
N LYS A 80 -9.40 14.51 4.21
CA LYS A 80 -9.08 13.32 5.01
C LYS A 80 -10.32 12.80 5.72
N ALA A 81 -10.48 11.47 5.85
CA ALA A 81 -11.65 10.89 6.53
C ALA A 81 -11.84 11.38 7.98
N GLY A 82 -10.77 11.68 8.72
CA GLY A 82 -10.86 11.94 10.17
C GLY A 82 -11.35 10.71 10.95
N GLY A 83 -11.88 10.91 12.16
CA GLY A 83 -12.46 9.83 12.97
C GLY A 83 -13.87 9.41 12.55
N PHE A 84 -14.30 8.23 12.98
CA PHE A 84 -15.68 7.75 12.83
C PHE A 84 -16.07 6.83 13.99
N SER A 85 -17.19 7.12 14.65
CA SER A 85 -17.61 6.42 15.88
C SER A 85 -18.36 5.12 15.64
N ALA A 86 -18.76 4.80 14.41
CA ALA A 86 -19.47 3.56 14.12
C ALA A 86 -18.54 2.34 14.21
N PRO A 87 -19.08 1.12 14.48
CA PRO A 87 -18.33 -0.12 14.32
C PRO A 87 -17.66 -0.20 12.94
N GLY A 88 -16.37 -0.55 12.92
CA GLY A 88 -15.54 -0.52 11.70
C GLY A 88 -14.86 0.82 11.41
N GLY A 89 -15.09 1.86 12.23
CA GLY A 89 -14.33 3.11 12.25
C GLY A 89 -14.16 3.75 10.87
N VAL A 90 -12.95 4.22 10.57
CA VAL A 90 -12.63 4.90 9.31
C VAL A 90 -12.92 4.02 8.07
N ALA A 91 -12.78 2.69 8.19
CA ALA A 91 -13.09 1.77 7.10
C ALA A 91 -14.59 1.76 6.76
N MET A 92 -15.46 1.80 7.79
CA MET A 92 -16.90 1.93 7.59
C MET A 92 -17.26 3.28 6.96
N LYS A 93 -16.65 4.38 7.44
CA LYS A 93 -16.84 5.71 6.87
C LYS A 93 -16.55 5.76 5.38
N ALA A 94 -15.43 5.18 4.96
CA ALA A 94 -15.07 5.17 3.55
C ALA A 94 -15.96 4.27 2.71
N ARG A 95 -16.47 3.16 3.26
CA ARG A 95 -17.45 2.32 2.57
C ARG A 95 -18.76 3.06 2.34
N LEU A 96 -19.24 3.83 3.32
CA LEU A 96 -20.46 4.64 3.17
C LEU A 96 -20.29 5.72 2.10
N LEU A 97 -19.13 6.37 2.05
CA LEU A 97 -18.84 7.38 1.02
C LEU A 97 -18.70 6.77 -0.37
N GLU A 98 -18.12 5.57 -0.49
CA GLU A 98 -18.04 4.80 -1.73
C GLU A 98 -19.44 4.42 -2.26
N LEU A 99 -20.34 4.00 -1.36
CA LEU A 99 -21.75 3.74 -1.72
C LEU A 99 -22.48 5.00 -2.20
N GLU A 100 -22.03 6.18 -1.77
CA GLU A 100 -22.55 7.48 -2.23
C GLU A 100 -21.81 8.02 -3.47
N GLY A 101 -20.93 7.23 -4.10
CA GLY A 101 -20.22 7.62 -5.31
C GLY A 101 -18.97 8.49 -5.09
N ILE A 102 -18.52 8.66 -3.84
CA ILE A 102 -17.29 9.41 -3.51
C ILE A 102 -16.10 8.45 -3.53
N ALA A 103 -15.18 8.67 -4.48
CA ALA A 103 -14.02 7.80 -4.67
C ALA A 103 -13.12 7.73 -3.43
N ARG A 104 -12.76 6.50 -3.03
CA ARG A 104 -11.84 6.20 -1.91
C ARG A 104 -10.52 6.97 -1.94
N GLY A 105 -10.06 7.36 -3.14
CA GLY A 105 -8.84 8.13 -3.35
C GLY A 105 -8.80 9.46 -2.60
N SER A 106 -9.95 10.09 -2.35
CA SER A 106 -10.01 11.35 -1.58
C SER A 106 -9.89 11.14 -0.06
N LEU A 107 -10.27 9.96 0.46
CA LEU A 107 -10.60 9.77 1.88
C LEU A 107 -9.48 9.09 2.67
N PHE A 108 -8.68 8.30 1.96
CA PHE A 108 -7.48 7.62 2.46
C PHE A 108 -6.20 8.15 1.84
N ALA A 109 -6.21 9.41 1.37
CA ALA A 109 -4.98 10.08 0.99
C ALA A 109 -4.08 10.28 2.23
N SER A 110 -3.39 9.20 2.64
CA SER A 110 -1.99 9.30 3.01
C SER A 110 -1.35 10.12 1.90
N ARG A 111 -0.82 11.29 2.26
CA ARG A 111 -0.36 12.32 1.32
C ARG A 111 0.94 11.94 0.61
N ASP A 112 1.18 10.65 0.46
CA ASP A 112 2.33 10.17 -0.25
C ASP A 112 2.07 8.75 -0.77
N PRO A 113 1.81 8.54 -2.08
CA PRO A 113 1.49 7.22 -2.64
C PRO A 113 2.63 6.18 -2.48
N GLY A 114 3.82 6.62 -2.04
CA GLY A 114 4.91 5.75 -1.64
C GLY A 114 5.18 5.70 -0.14
N ALA A 115 4.32 6.24 0.72
CA ALA A 115 4.51 6.16 2.17
C ALA A 115 4.41 4.70 2.63
N LEU A 116 5.19 4.37 3.66
CA LEU A 116 5.17 3.05 4.26
C LEU A 116 3.93 2.85 5.14
N PRO A 117 3.43 1.61 5.27
CA PRO A 117 2.32 1.28 6.14
C PRO A 117 2.73 1.14 7.62
N PHE A 118 3.97 1.48 7.99
CA PHE A 118 4.52 1.38 9.34
C PHE A 118 5.38 2.61 9.69
N ASP A 119 5.60 2.85 10.99
CA ASP A 119 6.43 3.95 11.48
C ASP A 119 7.92 3.65 11.27
N ALA A 120 8.53 4.34 10.31
CA ALA A 120 9.96 4.19 10.02
C ALA A 120 10.86 4.68 11.17
N GLY A 121 10.42 5.66 11.95
CA GLY A 121 11.16 6.16 13.11
C GLY A 121 11.19 5.17 14.26
N GLU A 122 10.06 4.50 14.52
CA GLU A 122 10.00 3.35 15.44
C GLU A 122 10.93 2.23 14.98
N ALA A 123 10.86 1.85 13.71
CA ALA A 123 11.71 0.80 13.15
C ALA A 123 13.20 1.11 13.29
N VAL A 124 13.62 2.34 12.99
CA VAL A 124 15.01 2.77 13.16
C VAL A 124 15.44 2.72 14.62
N ARG A 125 14.63 3.23 15.57
CA ARG A 125 14.94 3.16 17.00
C ARG A 125 15.10 1.73 17.48
N HIS A 126 14.17 0.86 17.11
CA HIS A 126 14.21 -0.57 17.42
C HIS A 126 15.52 -1.20 16.94
N LEU A 127 15.92 -0.98 15.68
CA LEU A 127 17.15 -1.55 15.14
C LEU A 127 18.40 -1.05 15.86
N ARG A 128 18.44 0.23 16.25
CA ARG A 128 19.55 0.80 17.03
C ARG A 128 19.69 0.12 18.39
N GLU A 129 18.58 -0.14 19.07
CA GLU A 129 18.56 -0.80 20.38
C GLU A 129 18.98 -2.27 20.30
N ARG A 130 18.61 -2.97 19.21
CA ARG A 130 18.83 -4.42 19.07
C ARG A 130 20.17 -4.82 18.47
N ASP A 131 20.83 -3.94 17.73
CA ASP A 131 22.11 -4.25 17.07
C ASP A 131 23.01 -3.02 16.95
N GLY A 132 23.99 -2.90 17.85
CA GLY A 132 24.91 -1.76 17.88
C GLY A 132 25.76 -1.60 16.61
N ARG A 133 26.01 -2.67 15.85
CA ARG A 133 26.69 -2.55 14.55
C ARG A 133 25.77 -1.95 13.50
N LEU A 134 24.49 -2.35 13.51
CA LEU A 134 23.49 -1.74 12.64
C LEU A 134 23.22 -0.29 13.05
N ALA A 135 23.27 0.06 14.34
CA ALA A 135 23.22 1.45 14.80
C ALA A 135 24.34 2.30 14.18
N HIS A 136 25.58 1.80 14.17
CA HIS A 136 26.70 2.47 13.51
C HIS A 136 26.47 2.64 12.00
N VAL A 137 25.93 1.62 11.32
CA VAL A 137 25.53 1.73 9.91
C VAL A 137 24.48 2.82 9.71
N ILE A 138 23.47 2.88 10.57
CA ILE A 138 22.41 3.90 10.52
C ILE A 138 22.99 5.30 10.65
N ASP A 139 23.96 5.51 11.56
CA ASP A 139 24.63 6.81 11.73
C ASP A 139 25.40 7.22 10.46
N ARG A 140 26.06 6.27 9.79
CA ARG A 140 26.86 6.53 8.58
C ARG A 140 26.01 6.72 7.33
N VAL A 141 24.92 5.97 7.18
CA VAL A 141 24.00 6.06 6.03
C VAL A 141 23.06 7.27 6.17
N GLY A 142 22.64 7.59 7.39
CA GLY A 142 21.71 8.67 7.68
C GLY A 142 20.24 8.23 7.63
N PRO A 143 19.31 9.18 7.39
CA PRO A 143 17.87 8.94 7.50
C PRO A 143 17.39 7.81 6.58
N PHE A 144 16.43 7.03 7.07
CA PHE A 144 15.74 6.04 6.27
C PHE A 144 14.81 6.72 5.24
N ARG A 145 14.96 6.38 3.95
CA ARG A 145 14.28 7.07 2.84
C ARG A 145 13.60 6.14 1.84
N LEU A 146 13.26 4.91 2.22
CA LEU A 146 12.51 4.02 1.32
C LEU A 146 11.14 4.63 0.99
N ARG A 147 10.78 4.54 -0.29
CA ARG A 147 9.52 4.98 -0.86
C ARG A 147 8.93 3.82 -1.64
N LEU A 148 7.65 3.51 -1.43
CA LEU A 148 6.96 2.49 -2.21
C LEU A 148 6.75 2.98 -3.63
N ALA A 149 7.00 2.10 -4.58
CA ALA A 149 6.70 2.34 -5.97
C ALA A 149 5.24 1.97 -6.23
N THR A 150 4.50 2.84 -6.91
CA THR A 150 3.07 2.65 -7.21
C THR A 150 2.82 1.34 -7.96
N MET A 151 1.83 0.57 -7.52
CA MET A 151 1.41 -0.67 -8.17
C MET A 151 -0.10 -0.62 -8.39
N GLN A 152 -0.55 -0.75 -9.64
CA GLN A 152 -1.99 -0.86 -9.91
C GLN A 152 -2.48 -2.27 -9.60
N THR A 153 -1.74 -3.29 -10.07
CA THR A 153 -2.08 -4.69 -9.79
C THR A 153 -0.84 -5.56 -9.51
N PRO A 154 -0.98 -6.63 -8.71
CA PRO A 154 0.06 -7.63 -8.51
C PRO A 154 0.49 -8.31 -9.81
N PHE A 155 -0.46 -8.54 -10.72
CA PHE A 155 -0.20 -9.06 -12.07
C PHE A 155 0.77 -8.18 -12.85
N GLU A 156 0.49 -6.88 -12.94
CA GLU A 156 1.35 -5.92 -13.63
C GLU A 156 2.75 -5.89 -13.03
N ALA A 157 2.88 -5.82 -11.70
CA ALA A 157 4.20 -5.78 -11.06
C ALA A 157 5.03 -7.05 -11.31
N LEU A 158 4.39 -8.22 -11.29
CA LEU A 158 5.07 -9.49 -11.59
C LEU A 158 5.42 -9.59 -13.09
N ALA A 159 4.54 -9.13 -13.97
CA ALA A 159 4.80 -9.10 -15.40
C ALA A 159 5.96 -8.15 -15.74
N GLU A 160 5.97 -6.93 -15.19
CA GLU A 160 7.09 -5.99 -15.28
C GLU A 160 8.38 -6.65 -14.77
N SER A 161 8.34 -7.31 -13.61
CA SER A 161 9.50 -8.02 -13.07
C SER A 161 10.04 -9.08 -14.03
N ILE A 162 9.17 -9.94 -14.60
CA ILE A 162 9.55 -10.95 -15.59
C ILE A 162 10.20 -10.31 -16.82
N VAL A 163 9.66 -9.19 -17.31
CA VAL A 163 10.23 -8.45 -18.45
C VAL A 163 11.60 -7.88 -18.11
N TYR A 164 11.82 -7.38 -16.89
CA TYR A 164 13.07 -6.75 -16.45
C TYR A 164 14.20 -7.73 -16.13
N GLN A 165 13.91 -9.00 -15.90
CA GLN A 165 14.93 -10.02 -15.59
C GLN A 165 16.05 -10.05 -16.63
N GLN A 166 17.29 -10.06 -16.13
CA GLN A 166 18.53 -10.21 -16.90
C GLN A 166 18.74 -9.15 -18.00
N LEU A 167 18.11 -7.98 -17.87
CA LEU A 167 18.25 -6.86 -18.80
C LEU A 167 18.66 -5.57 -18.08
N SER A 168 19.23 -4.63 -18.83
CA SER A 168 19.35 -3.25 -18.36
C SER A 168 17.96 -2.61 -18.25
N GLY A 169 17.78 -1.68 -17.31
CA GLY A 169 16.49 -1.01 -17.10
C GLY A 169 15.96 -0.33 -18.36
N ARG A 170 16.83 0.29 -19.18
CA ARG A 170 16.44 0.93 -20.44
C ARG A 170 15.95 -0.07 -21.49
N ALA A 171 16.62 -1.22 -21.62
CA ALA A 171 16.20 -2.26 -22.56
C ALA A 171 14.85 -2.88 -22.14
N ALA A 172 14.70 -3.17 -20.85
CA ALA A 172 13.47 -3.72 -20.31
C ALA A 172 12.28 -2.75 -20.46
N ALA A 173 12.47 -1.46 -20.16
CA ALA A 173 11.45 -0.43 -20.34
C ALA A 173 10.98 -0.33 -21.80
N SER A 174 11.92 -0.38 -22.76
CA SER A 174 11.60 -0.36 -24.19
C SER A 174 10.81 -1.59 -24.65
N ILE A 175 11.16 -2.79 -24.16
CA ILE A 175 10.38 -4.01 -24.43
C ILE A 175 8.99 -3.89 -23.81
N LEU A 176 8.89 -3.43 -22.56
CA LEU A 176 7.62 -3.29 -21.87
C LEU A 176 6.68 -2.31 -22.58
N SER A 177 7.18 -1.14 -23.01
CA SER A 177 6.40 -0.16 -23.78
C SER A 177 5.81 -0.79 -25.04
N ARG A 178 6.65 -1.47 -25.83
CA ARG A 178 6.19 -2.16 -27.05
C ARG A 178 5.16 -3.24 -26.77
N VAL A 179 5.29 -3.99 -25.67
CA VAL A 179 4.29 -4.98 -25.26
C VAL A 179 2.97 -4.31 -24.90
N VAL A 180 3.00 -3.23 -24.11
CA VAL A 180 1.78 -2.49 -23.73
C VAL A 180 1.09 -1.89 -24.96
N GLU A 181 1.86 -1.33 -25.90
CA GLU A 181 1.35 -0.76 -27.16
C GLU A 181 0.55 -1.78 -28.00
N LEU A 182 0.87 -3.08 -27.93
CA LEU A 182 0.09 -4.14 -28.61
C LEU A 182 -1.37 -4.23 -28.13
N PHE A 183 -1.65 -3.80 -26.90
CA PHE A 183 -2.98 -3.93 -26.25
C PHE A 183 -3.63 -2.58 -25.97
N GLY A 184 -3.04 -1.49 -26.46
CA GLY A 184 -3.53 -0.13 -26.32
C GLY A 184 -2.58 0.74 -25.47
N PRO A 185 -2.22 1.95 -25.95
CA PRO A 185 -1.09 2.74 -25.43
C PRO A 185 -1.28 3.34 -24.03
N ARG A 186 -2.39 3.05 -23.33
CA ARG A 186 -2.73 3.67 -22.03
C ARG A 186 -3.12 2.68 -20.94
N ARG A 187 -3.12 1.37 -21.21
CA ARG A 187 -3.53 0.38 -20.22
C ARG A 187 -2.65 -0.84 -20.31
N PHE A 188 -2.08 -1.24 -19.17
CA PHE A 188 -1.40 -2.52 -19.06
C PHE A 188 -2.38 -3.65 -19.45
N PRO A 189 -1.97 -4.64 -20.26
CA PRO A 189 -2.86 -5.71 -20.71
C PRO A 189 -3.48 -6.45 -19.52
N ARG A 190 -4.74 -6.89 -19.66
CA ARG A 190 -5.35 -7.78 -18.67
C ARG A 190 -4.73 -9.18 -18.78
N PRO A 191 -4.83 -10.02 -17.75
CA PRO A 191 -4.33 -11.39 -17.82
C PRO A 191 -4.88 -12.16 -19.04
N ALA A 192 -6.21 -12.11 -19.26
CA ALA A 192 -6.83 -12.68 -20.46
C ALA A 192 -6.23 -12.19 -21.79
N ASP A 193 -5.86 -10.90 -21.90
CA ASP A 193 -5.31 -10.34 -23.13
C ASP A 193 -3.92 -10.95 -23.44
N LEU A 194 -3.05 -11.04 -22.42
CA LEU A 194 -1.73 -11.66 -22.54
C LEU A 194 -1.80 -13.18 -22.75
N ALA A 195 -2.78 -13.85 -22.14
CA ALA A 195 -3.01 -15.28 -22.34
C ALA A 195 -3.38 -15.59 -23.80
N ALA A 196 -4.29 -14.81 -24.37
CA ALA A 196 -4.78 -15.00 -25.75
C ALA A 196 -3.80 -14.53 -26.84
N ALA A 197 -2.85 -13.65 -26.51
CA ALA A 197 -1.92 -13.09 -27.48
C ALA A 197 -1.08 -14.15 -28.21
N PRO A 198 -0.99 -14.10 -29.56
CA PRO A 198 -0.12 -15.00 -30.32
C PRO A 198 1.35 -14.81 -29.94
N GLU A 199 2.09 -15.90 -29.75
CA GLU A 199 3.52 -15.81 -29.41
C GLU A 199 4.36 -15.05 -30.45
N PRO A 200 4.14 -15.18 -31.77
CA PRO A 200 4.88 -14.39 -32.76
C PRO A 200 4.73 -12.88 -32.57
N LEU A 201 3.56 -12.41 -32.14
CA LEU A 201 3.30 -11.00 -31.86
C LEU A 201 4.13 -10.52 -30.65
N LEU A 202 4.11 -11.29 -29.56
CA LEU A 202 4.90 -11.01 -28.36
C LEU A 202 6.42 -11.09 -28.61
N ARG A 203 6.86 -12.01 -29.48
CA ARG A 203 8.24 -12.09 -29.95
C ARG A 203 8.64 -10.83 -30.73
N GLY A 204 7.74 -10.32 -31.59
CA GLY A 204 7.93 -9.07 -32.33
C GLY A 204 8.16 -7.85 -31.43
N ALA A 205 7.53 -7.81 -30.25
CA ALA A 205 7.76 -6.79 -29.24
C ALA A 205 9.10 -6.94 -28.47
N GLY A 206 9.85 -8.01 -28.70
CA GLY A 206 11.19 -8.22 -28.13
C GLY A 206 11.26 -9.17 -26.93
N LEU A 207 10.17 -9.84 -26.56
CA LEU A 207 10.18 -10.83 -25.48
C LEU A 207 10.87 -12.13 -25.91
N SER A 208 11.66 -12.75 -25.04
CA SER A 208 12.22 -14.10 -25.28
C SER A 208 11.14 -15.17 -25.13
N ARG A 209 11.35 -16.37 -25.71
CA ARG A 209 10.42 -17.51 -25.53
C ARG A 209 10.18 -17.84 -24.05
N GLY A 210 11.24 -17.79 -23.22
CA GLY A 210 11.14 -18.02 -21.78
C GLY A 210 10.26 -16.97 -21.08
N LYS A 211 10.42 -15.68 -21.43
CA LYS A 211 9.59 -14.60 -20.88
C LYS A 211 8.14 -14.71 -21.33
N ILE A 212 7.89 -15.08 -22.58
CA ILE A 212 6.52 -15.31 -23.09
C ILE A 212 5.85 -16.45 -22.31
N ALA A 213 6.53 -17.58 -22.13
CA ALA A 213 6.01 -18.69 -21.36
C ALA A 213 5.73 -18.31 -19.89
N ALA A 214 6.60 -17.52 -19.27
CA ALA A 214 6.40 -17.00 -17.91
C ALA A 214 5.21 -16.03 -17.82
N LEU A 215 5.05 -15.11 -18.77
CA LEU A 215 3.93 -14.17 -18.81
C LEU A 215 2.58 -14.86 -19.05
N LYS A 216 2.53 -15.86 -19.95
CA LYS A 216 1.33 -16.67 -20.17
C LYS A 216 0.95 -17.50 -18.95
N ASP A 217 1.94 -18.09 -18.27
CA ASP A 217 1.72 -18.81 -17.01
C ASP A 217 1.23 -17.87 -15.89
N LEU A 218 1.83 -16.69 -15.76
CA LEU A 218 1.38 -15.65 -14.83
C LEU A 218 -0.07 -15.25 -15.11
N ALA A 219 -0.43 -15.06 -16.37
CA ALA A 219 -1.79 -14.72 -16.77
C ALA A 219 -2.78 -15.81 -16.37
N ALA A 220 -2.50 -17.07 -16.71
CA ALA A 220 -3.34 -18.20 -16.35
C ALA A 220 -3.51 -18.34 -14.82
N LYS A 221 -2.42 -18.20 -14.06
CA LYS A 221 -2.45 -18.25 -12.58
C LYS A 221 -3.17 -17.07 -11.94
N THR A 222 -3.20 -15.92 -12.61
CA THR A 222 -3.98 -14.78 -12.14
C THR A 222 -5.48 -15.01 -12.33
N GLU A 223 -5.89 -15.52 -13.49
CA GLU A 223 -7.30 -15.88 -13.75
C GLU A 223 -7.77 -17.02 -12.84
N ALA A 224 -6.89 -17.96 -12.50
CA ALA A 224 -7.17 -19.05 -11.56
C ALA A 224 -7.17 -18.62 -10.08
N GLY A 225 -6.86 -17.35 -9.76
CA GLY A 225 -6.83 -16.85 -8.38
C GLY A 225 -5.61 -17.29 -7.55
N VAL A 226 -4.59 -17.90 -8.18
CA VAL A 226 -3.32 -18.23 -7.52
C VAL A 226 -2.57 -16.94 -7.17
N VAL A 227 -2.54 -15.97 -8.08
CA VAL A 227 -2.02 -14.62 -7.80
C VAL A 227 -3.09 -13.85 -7.04
N PRO A 228 -2.86 -13.45 -5.77
CA PRO A 228 -3.87 -12.74 -4.99
C PRO A 228 -4.18 -11.36 -5.59
N ARG A 229 -5.40 -10.87 -5.37
CA ARG A 229 -5.75 -9.46 -5.64
C ARG A 229 -5.10 -8.56 -4.61
N LEU A 230 -4.91 -7.28 -4.95
CA LEU A 230 -4.28 -6.31 -4.06
C LEU A 230 -4.93 -6.24 -2.67
N SER A 231 -6.27 -6.35 -2.62
CA SER A 231 -7.04 -6.34 -1.36
C SER A 231 -6.74 -7.53 -0.45
N GLU A 232 -6.38 -8.68 -1.00
CA GLU A 232 -6.15 -9.92 -0.25
C GLU A 232 -4.78 -9.94 0.42
N PHE A 233 -3.81 -9.18 -0.11
CA PHE A 233 -2.46 -9.16 0.46
C PHE A 233 -2.45 -8.78 1.93
N ARG A 234 -3.37 -7.91 2.39
CA ARG A 234 -3.41 -7.46 3.79
C ARG A 234 -3.46 -8.63 4.78
N ASP A 235 -4.31 -9.60 4.48
CA ASP A 235 -4.69 -10.69 5.39
C ASP A 235 -3.83 -11.94 5.16
N LEU A 236 -3.04 -11.98 4.09
CA LEU A 236 -2.14 -13.08 3.81
C LEU A 236 -0.81 -12.93 4.54
N ALA A 237 -0.39 -14.03 5.19
CA ALA A 237 0.94 -14.18 5.74
C ALA A 237 2.01 -14.17 4.62
N GLU A 238 3.23 -13.73 4.96
CA GLU A 238 4.32 -13.59 4.00
C GLU A 238 4.70 -14.92 3.35
N GLU A 239 4.79 -16.00 4.13
CA GLU A 239 5.10 -17.34 3.64
C GLU A 239 4.05 -17.85 2.64
N GLU A 240 2.78 -17.54 2.86
CA GLU A 240 1.68 -17.91 1.96
C GLU A 240 1.78 -17.12 0.65
N ILE A 241 2.09 -15.82 0.70
CA ILE A 241 2.33 -15.00 -0.49
C ILE A 241 3.51 -15.55 -1.29
N VAL A 242 4.61 -15.90 -0.62
CA VAL A 242 5.78 -16.52 -1.27
C VAL A 242 5.39 -17.84 -1.91
N HIS A 243 4.67 -18.71 -1.21
CA HIS A 243 4.24 -20.00 -1.75
C HIS A 243 3.40 -19.83 -3.03
N ARG A 244 2.35 -18.99 -2.99
CA ARG A 244 1.49 -18.74 -4.16
C ARG A 244 2.24 -18.13 -5.33
N LEU A 245 3.03 -17.09 -5.09
CA LEU A 245 3.67 -16.35 -6.18
C LEU A 245 4.86 -17.11 -6.77
N THR A 246 5.53 -17.97 -6.02
CA THR A 246 6.60 -18.85 -6.56
C THR A 246 6.08 -20.01 -7.37
N ALA A 247 4.77 -20.28 -7.35
CA ALA A 247 4.16 -21.19 -8.31
C ALA A 247 4.26 -20.63 -9.75
N VAL A 248 4.35 -19.32 -9.93
CA VAL A 248 4.46 -18.67 -11.25
C VAL A 248 5.85 -18.93 -11.85
N ARG A 249 5.87 -19.40 -13.10
CA ARG A 249 7.10 -19.68 -13.84
C ARG A 249 7.97 -18.44 -13.92
N GLY A 250 9.24 -18.59 -13.54
CA GLY A 250 10.20 -17.49 -13.58
C GLY A 250 10.07 -16.48 -12.43
N VAL A 251 9.14 -16.69 -11.48
CA VAL A 251 9.04 -15.90 -10.25
C VAL A 251 9.68 -16.68 -9.11
N GLY A 252 10.86 -16.23 -8.68
CA GLY A 252 11.54 -16.80 -7.53
C GLY A 252 11.17 -16.10 -6.21
N ARG A 253 11.54 -16.70 -5.08
CA ARG A 253 11.34 -16.11 -3.74
C ARG A 253 11.87 -14.68 -3.66
N TRP A 254 13.07 -14.44 -4.19
CA TRP A 254 13.67 -13.10 -4.21
C TRP A 254 12.77 -12.08 -4.90
N THR A 255 12.16 -12.42 -6.05
CA THR A 255 11.23 -11.54 -6.75
C THR A 255 10.02 -11.20 -5.88
N VAL A 256 9.48 -12.19 -5.17
CA VAL A 256 8.37 -11.96 -4.24
C VAL A 256 8.78 -11.05 -3.10
N GLU A 257 9.94 -11.29 -2.49
CA GLU A 257 10.47 -10.45 -1.40
C GLU A 257 10.67 -8.99 -1.87
N MET A 258 11.12 -8.76 -3.11
CA MET A 258 11.22 -7.40 -3.67
C MET A 258 9.84 -6.75 -3.82
N LEU A 259 8.82 -7.50 -4.25
CA LEU A 259 7.44 -7.01 -4.31
C LEU A 259 6.91 -6.67 -2.91
N LEU A 260 7.16 -7.52 -1.92
CA LEU A 260 6.76 -7.29 -0.52
C LEU A 260 7.39 -6.00 0.04
N ILE A 261 8.66 -5.75 -0.25
CA ILE A 261 9.39 -4.57 0.24
C ILE A 261 9.00 -3.30 -0.51
N PHE A 262 9.11 -3.30 -1.83
CA PHE A 262 9.08 -2.06 -2.64
C PHE A 262 7.69 -1.68 -3.15
N ARG A 263 6.74 -2.62 -3.21
CA ARG A 263 5.36 -2.35 -3.65
C ARG A 263 4.35 -2.41 -2.51
N LEU A 264 4.52 -3.36 -1.58
CA LEU A 264 3.57 -3.57 -0.48
C LEU A 264 4.02 -3.01 0.88
N GLY A 265 5.29 -2.65 1.03
CA GLY A 265 5.82 -2.08 2.26
C GLY A 265 5.72 -3.00 3.48
N ARG A 266 5.87 -4.31 3.29
CA ARG A 266 5.93 -5.25 4.42
C ARG A 266 7.16 -4.91 5.31
N PRO A 267 6.99 -4.76 6.63
CA PRO A 267 8.06 -4.31 7.51
C PRO A 267 9.11 -5.39 7.80
N ASP A 268 8.78 -6.67 7.66
CA ASP A 268 9.57 -7.76 8.23
C ASP A 268 10.19 -8.72 7.20
N VAL A 269 10.67 -8.20 6.07
CA VAL A 269 11.28 -9.02 5.01
C VAL A 269 12.81 -8.94 5.06
N LEU A 270 13.48 -10.12 5.11
CA LEU A 270 14.93 -10.25 4.98
C LEU A 270 15.26 -11.14 3.77
N PRO A 271 15.62 -10.56 2.61
CA PRO A 271 15.89 -11.32 1.39
C PRO A 271 17.29 -11.97 1.49
N ALA A 272 17.39 -13.08 2.21
CA ALA A 272 18.68 -13.66 2.57
C ALA A 272 19.43 -14.31 1.39
N SER A 273 18.79 -14.47 0.24
CA SER A 273 19.42 -14.87 -1.02
C SER A 273 19.96 -13.68 -1.81
N ASP A 274 19.56 -12.44 -1.47
CA ASP A 274 20.01 -11.22 -2.16
C ASP A 274 21.51 -10.99 -1.95
N TYR A 275 22.24 -10.91 -3.06
CA TYR A 275 23.68 -10.69 -3.02
C TYR A 275 24.03 -9.34 -2.38
N GLY A 276 23.26 -8.28 -2.66
CA GLY A 276 23.46 -6.95 -2.12
C GLY A 276 23.33 -6.91 -0.60
N VAL A 277 22.26 -7.50 -0.04
CA VAL A 277 22.04 -7.60 1.41
C VAL A 277 23.15 -8.42 2.06
N ARG A 278 23.52 -9.58 1.49
CA ARG A 278 24.59 -10.42 2.04
C ARG A 278 25.95 -9.71 2.02
N LYS A 279 26.26 -8.98 0.93
CA LYS A 279 27.52 -8.22 0.80
C LYS A 279 27.53 -7.03 1.74
N GLY A 280 26.41 -6.32 1.85
CA GLY A 280 26.19 -5.24 2.81
C GLY A 280 26.39 -5.71 4.23
N PHE A 281 25.84 -6.88 4.58
CA PHE A 281 26.07 -7.51 5.89
C PHE A 281 27.53 -7.86 6.11
N ALA A 282 28.19 -8.48 5.12
CA ALA A 282 29.60 -8.84 5.25
C ALA A 282 30.46 -7.59 5.54
N ARG A 283 30.20 -6.49 4.85
CA ARG A 283 30.89 -5.21 5.07
C ARG A 283 30.57 -4.60 6.44
N ALA A 284 29.29 -4.37 6.73
CA ALA A 284 28.84 -3.79 8.00
C ALA A 284 29.32 -4.57 9.24
N PHE A 285 29.42 -5.89 9.12
CA PHE A 285 29.84 -6.77 10.20
C PHE A 285 31.30 -7.26 10.06
N ARG A 286 32.11 -6.61 9.21
CA ARG A 286 33.54 -6.91 9.01
C ARG A 286 33.83 -8.40 8.85
N ARG A 287 32.98 -9.10 8.09
CA ARG A 287 33.12 -10.53 7.77
C ARG A 287 34.01 -10.67 6.54
N ARG A 288 35.02 -11.54 6.63
CA ARG A 288 35.92 -11.87 5.51
C ARG A 288 35.20 -12.59 4.36
N GLN A 289 34.13 -13.32 4.66
CA GLN A 289 33.38 -14.10 3.69
C GLN A 289 31.91 -13.67 3.65
N LEU A 290 31.29 -13.86 2.48
CA LEU A 290 29.88 -13.62 2.28
C LEU A 290 29.06 -14.61 3.13
N PRO A 291 28.19 -14.15 4.06
CA PRO A 291 27.46 -15.05 4.95
C PRO A 291 26.54 -15.98 4.14
N ALA A 292 26.41 -17.25 4.54
CA ALA A 292 25.38 -18.13 3.98
C ALA A 292 23.97 -17.61 4.34
N PRO A 293 22.94 -17.82 3.49
CA PRO A 293 21.58 -17.34 3.75
C PRO A 293 21.03 -17.73 5.14
N LYS A 294 21.25 -18.98 5.57
CA LYS A 294 20.84 -19.47 6.90
C LYS A 294 21.51 -18.70 8.05
N ALA A 295 22.76 -18.30 7.88
CA ALA A 295 23.48 -17.53 8.90
C ALA A 295 22.96 -16.09 8.98
N LEU A 296 22.65 -15.48 7.83
CA LEU A 296 22.03 -14.15 7.77
C LEU A 296 20.64 -14.15 8.39
N LEU A 297 19.78 -15.13 8.07
CA LEU A 297 18.45 -15.27 8.68
C LEU A 297 18.53 -15.40 10.21
N ARG A 298 19.42 -16.27 10.72
CA ARG A 298 19.61 -16.43 12.17
C ARG A 298 20.05 -15.14 12.85
N HIS A 299 20.93 -14.35 12.22
CA HIS A 299 21.32 -13.05 12.78
C HIS A 299 20.14 -12.07 12.76
N GLY A 300 19.39 -12.06 11.65
CA GLY A 300 18.28 -11.16 11.41
C GLY A 300 17.05 -11.34 12.30
N GLU A 301 16.94 -12.43 13.06
CA GLU A 301 15.86 -12.61 14.05
C GLU A 301 15.81 -11.46 15.08
N ARG A 302 16.96 -10.88 15.42
CA ARG A 302 17.03 -9.72 16.35
C ARG A 302 16.45 -8.43 15.77
N TRP A 303 16.25 -8.36 14.45
CA TRP A 303 15.74 -7.17 13.76
C TRP A 303 14.23 -7.21 13.56
N ARG A 304 13.56 -8.32 13.92
CA ARG A 304 12.09 -8.41 13.86
C ARG A 304 11.45 -7.41 14.81
N PRO A 305 10.35 -6.72 14.41
CA PRO A 305 9.57 -6.97 13.19
C PRO A 305 9.96 -6.06 12.00
N PHE A 306 11.18 -5.51 11.98
CA PHE A 306 11.60 -4.47 11.03
C PHE A 306 12.76 -4.88 10.12
N ARG A 307 12.81 -6.15 9.73
CA ARG A 307 13.87 -6.68 8.85
C ARG A 307 13.95 -5.99 7.49
N THR A 308 12.87 -5.41 6.97
CA THR A 308 12.90 -4.62 5.73
C THR A 308 13.76 -3.36 5.89
N VAL A 309 13.67 -2.70 7.05
CA VAL A 309 14.49 -1.49 7.34
C VAL A 309 15.96 -1.87 7.46
N ALA A 310 16.26 -2.99 8.12
CA ALA A 310 17.64 -3.51 8.18
C ALA A 310 18.18 -3.83 6.77
N SER A 311 17.40 -4.53 5.94
CA SER A 311 17.76 -4.84 4.54
C SER A 311 18.08 -3.59 3.72
N TRP A 312 17.29 -2.53 3.89
CA TRP A 312 17.53 -1.25 3.23
C TRP A 312 18.88 -0.64 3.61
N TYR A 313 19.20 -0.58 4.91
CA TYR A 313 20.49 -0.09 5.38
C TYR A 313 21.65 -0.95 4.87
N LEU A 314 21.50 -2.27 4.83
CA LEU A 314 22.51 -3.17 4.28
C LEU A 314 22.77 -2.91 2.79
N TRP A 315 21.76 -2.57 1.98
CA TRP A 315 22.01 -2.11 0.60
C TRP A 315 22.77 -0.79 0.56
N ARG A 316 22.42 0.18 1.40
CA ARG A 316 23.09 1.50 1.44
C ARG A 316 24.56 1.41 1.87
N VAL A 317 24.94 0.42 2.67
CA VAL A 317 26.34 0.16 3.06
C VAL A 317 27.27 -0.01 1.85
N LEU A 318 26.76 -0.50 0.71
CA LEU A 318 27.56 -0.67 -0.50
C LEU A 318 27.86 0.65 -1.23
N GLU A 319 27.11 1.71 -0.93
CA GLU A 319 27.27 3.04 -1.52
C GLU A 319 28.26 3.91 -0.73
N LEU A 320 28.60 3.50 0.50
CA LEU A 320 29.55 4.23 1.34
C LEU A 320 30.99 3.93 0.89
N PRO A 321 31.88 4.93 0.79
CA PRO A 321 33.28 4.69 0.46
C PRO A 321 34.02 3.97 1.59
N ASP A 322 33.76 4.32 2.86
CA ASP A 322 34.48 3.78 4.02
C ASP A 322 33.53 3.30 5.13
N LEU A 323 33.55 2.00 5.43
CA LEU A 323 32.81 1.37 6.54
C LEU A 323 33.50 0.10 7.03
#